data_AF-A0A1H9LPR4-F1
#
_entry.id   AF-A0A1H9LPR4-F1
#
_cell.length_a   1.000
_cell.length_b   1.000
_cell.length_c   1.000
_cell.angle_alpha   90.00
_cell.angle_beta   90.00
_cell.angle_gamma   90.00
#
_symmetry.space_group_name_H-M   'P 1'
#
loop_
_entity.id
_entity.type
_entity.pdbx_description
1 polymer ?
#
loop_
_entity_poly.entity_id
_entity_poly.type
_entity_poly.pdbx_seq_one_letter_code
_entity_poly.pdbx_strand_id
1 'polypeptide(L)'
;MREATFTFRVDEALKSEFTTAAKASDRTGAQLLRDFMREFIRKEQEAMEYDAWYRQKIEAGRTAVAEGRTIPAEDVEAEAVEWRKSVLSRVSNSGA
;
A
#
# COMPACT_ATOMS: atom_id res chain seq x y z
N MET A 1 -3.75 16.27 24.56
CA MET A 1 -3.81 14.85 24.14
C MET A 1 -4.36 14.05 25.31
N ARG A 2 -5.32 13.14 25.09
CA ARG A 2 -5.72 12.18 26.12
C ARG A 2 -4.76 11.01 26.05
N GLU A 3 -4.02 10.77 27.12
CA GLU A 3 -3.16 9.59 27.25
C GLU A 3 -4.02 8.39 27.65
N ALA A 4 -3.73 7.22 27.08
CA ALA A 4 -4.37 5.96 27.41
C ALA A 4 -3.29 4.92 27.70
N THR A 5 -3.49 4.14 28.76
CA THR A 5 -2.54 3.12 29.19
C THR A 5 -2.98 1.75 28.72
N PHE A 6 -2.07 1.03 28.04
CA PHE A 6 -2.22 -0.38 27.72
C PHE A 6 -1.34 -1.21 28.66
N THR A 7 -1.92 -2.24 29.28
CA THR A 7 -1.18 -3.22 30.08
C THR A 7 -1.37 -4.59 29.47
N PHE A 8 -0.27 -5.27 29.15
CA PHE A 8 -0.27 -6.61 28.57
C PHE A 8 0.65 -7.51 29.39
N ARG A 9 0.39 -8.82 29.33
CA ARG A 9 1.27 -9.85 29.85
C ARG A 9 2.03 -10.45 28.67
N VAL A 10 3.33 -10.63 28.85
CA VAL A 10 4.23 -11.31 27.90
C VAL A 10 5.12 -12.25 28.70
N ASP A 11 5.63 -13.28 28.05
CA ASP A 11 6.68 -14.12 28.61
C ASP A 11 7.89 -13.29 29.03
N GLU A 12 8.50 -13.63 30.17
CA GLU A 12 9.63 -12.87 30.70
C GLU A 12 10.85 -12.96 29.77
N ALA A 13 11.04 -14.10 29.10
CA ALA A 13 12.07 -14.27 28.08
C ALA A 13 11.87 -13.29 26.92
N LEU A 14 10.65 -13.21 26.39
CA LEU A 14 10.31 -12.29 25.30
C LEU A 14 10.51 -10.82 25.71
N LYS A 15 10.10 -10.44 26.92
CA LYS A 15 10.33 -9.09 27.46
C LYS A 15 11.81 -8.75 27.54
N SER A 16 12.64 -9.69 28.00
CA SER A 16 14.10 -9.51 28.11
C SER A 16 14.74 -9.31 26.73
N GLU A 17 14.41 -10.18 25.77
CA GLU A 17 14.93 -10.11 24.39
C GLU A 17 14.50 -8.81 23.71
N PHE A 18 13.21 -8.46 23.80
CA PHE A 18 12.68 -7.23 23.20
C PHE A 18 13.34 -5.99 23.80
N THR A 19 13.54 -5.95 25.12
CA THR A 19 14.21 -4.83 25.79
C THR A 19 15.67 -4.71 25.36
N THR A 20 16.36 -5.84 25.20
CA THR A 20 17.76 -5.90 24.74
C THR A 20 17.87 -5.38 23.32
N ALA A 21 17.02 -5.85 22.41
CA ALA A 21 16.99 -5.39 21.02
C ALA A 21 16.62 -3.90 20.90
N ALA A 22 15.68 -3.43 21.71
CA ALA A 22 15.30 -2.02 21.74
C ALA A 22 16.47 -1.12 22.16
N LYS A 23 17.19 -1.51 23.23
CA LYS A 23 18.40 -0.81 23.70
C LYS A 23 19.50 -0.80 22.65
N ALA A 24 19.74 -1.92 21.97
CA ALA A 24 20.72 -2.00 20.88
C ALA A 24 20.38 -1.07 19.70
N SER A 25 19.11 -0.65 19.59
CA SER A 25 18.63 0.29 18.59
C SER A 25 18.49 1.72 19.12
N ASP A 26 18.96 2.02 20.33
CA ASP A 26 18.78 3.30 21.05
C ASP A 26 17.32 3.73 21.21
N ARG A 27 16.43 2.74 21.38
CA ARG A 27 14.97 2.95 21.50
C ARG A 27 14.40 2.30 22.75
N THR A 28 13.28 2.83 23.23
CA THR A 28 12.49 2.20 24.28
C THR A 28 11.46 1.23 23.68
N GLY A 29 11.11 0.18 24.43
CA GLY A 29 10.06 -0.74 24.01
C GLY A 29 8.71 -0.03 23.76
N ALA A 30 8.39 0.99 24.55
CA ALA A 30 7.18 1.79 24.36
C ALA A 30 7.20 2.61 23.05
N GLN A 31 8.36 3.10 22.61
CA GLN A 31 8.48 3.75 21.29
C GLN A 31 8.25 2.75 20.16
N LEU A 32 8.86 1.56 20.24
CA LEU A 32 8.68 0.52 19.21
C LEU A 32 7.23 0.05 19.12
N LEU A 33 6.55 -0.13 20.26
CA LEU A 33 5.14 -0.49 20.29
C LEU A 33 4.25 0.59 19.66
N ARG A 34 4.52 1.88 19.93
CA ARG A 34 3.77 2.97 19.30
C ARG A 34 3.99 3.02 17.79
N ASP A 35 5.21 2.80 17.32
CA ASP A 35 5.50 2.75 15.89
C ASP A 35 4.81 1.57 15.24
N PHE A 36 4.87 0.38 15.87
CA PHE A 36 4.17 -0.80 15.39
C PHE A 36 2.65 -0.55 15.30
N MET A 37 2.05 0.06 16.32
CA MET A 37 0.62 0.40 16.30
C MET A 37 0.26 1.34 15.15
N ARG A 38 1.08 2.37 14.89
CA ARG A 38 0.86 3.31 13.78
C ARG A 38 0.98 2.60 12.43
N GLU A 39 2.01 1.78 12.28
CA GLU A 39 2.26 1.00 11.07
C GLU A 39 1.13 0.01 10.80
N PHE A 40 0.67 -0.69 11.83
CA PHE A 40 -0.44 -1.63 11.74
C PHE A 40 -1.72 -0.92 11.29
N ILE A 41 -2.07 0.20 11.93
CA ILE A 41 -3.25 0.99 11.54
C ILE A 41 -3.14 1.46 10.09
N ARG A 42 -1.97 1.97 9.68
CA ARG A 42 -1.75 2.42 8.31
C ARG A 42 -1.96 1.28 7.32
N LYS A 43 -1.36 0.12 7.55
CA LYS A 43 -1.51 -1.06 6.69
C LYS A 43 -2.96 -1.53 6.57
N GLU A 44 -3.68 -1.57 7.68
CA GLU A 44 -5.11 -1.93 7.67
C GLU A 44 -5.94 -0.90 6.90
N GLN A 45 -5.67 0.40 7.08
CA GLN A 45 -6.34 1.46 6.32
C GLN A 45 -6.03 1.36 4.82
N GLU A 46 -4.77 1.20 4.44
CA GLU A 46 -4.36 1.03 3.05
C GLU A 46 -5.02 -0.20 2.41
N ALA A 47 -5.10 -1.33 3.13
CA ALA A 47 -5.79 -2.53 2.65
C ALA A 47 -7.30 -2.30 2.47
N MET A 48 -7.95 -1.64 3.43
CA MET A 48 -9.37 -1.31 3.34
C MET A 48 -9.68 -0.32 2.21
N GLU A 49 -8.84 0.71 2.06
CA GLU A 49 -8.96 1.71 1.00
C GLU A 49 -8.73 1.07 -0.38
N TYR A 50 -7.71 0.21 -0.49
CA TYR A 50 -7.44 -0.56 -1.70
C TYR A 50 -8.63 -1.44 -2.07
N ASP A 51 -9.18 -2.19 -1.11
CA ASP A 51 -10.34 -3.05 -1.33
C ASP A 51 -11.57 -2.25 -1.78
N ALA A 52 -11.84 -1.11 -1.14
CA ALA A 52 -12.95 -0.24 -1.51
C ALA A 52 -12.78 0.32 -2.94
N TRP A 53 -11.59 0.82 -3.25
CA TRP A 53 -11.23 1.29 -4.59
C TRP A 53 -11.35 0.18 -5.62
N TYR A 54 -10.86 -1.01 -5.32
CA TYR A 54 -10.87 -2.16 -6.23
C TYR A 54 -12.30 -2.61 -6.55
N ARG A 55 -13.18 -2.69 -5.53
CA ARG A 55 -14.60 -2.98 -5.74
C ARG A 55 -15.29 -1.94 -6.61
N GLN A 56 -15.00 -0.65 -6.40
CA GLN A 56 -15.53 0.42 -7.24
C GLN A 56 -15.07 0.28 -8.70
N LYS A 57 -13.80 -0.08 -8.94
CA LYS A 57 -13.26 -0.31 -10.28
C LYS A 57 -13.93 -1.49 -10.98
N ILE A 58 -14.13 -2.60 -10.26
CA ILE A 58 -14.87 -3.76 -10.79
C ILE A 58 -16.28 -3.35 -11.21
N GLU A 59 -17.01 -2.65 -10.34
CA GLU A 59 -18.40 -2.30 -10.62
C GLU A 59 -18.51 -1.30 -11.79
N ALA A 60 -17.58 -0.34 -11.88
CA ALA A 60 -17.48 0.55 -13.02
C ALA A 60 -17.22 -0.21 -14.34
N GLY A 61 -16.32 -1.21 -14.31
CA GLY A 61 -16.05 -2.07 -15.47
C GLY A 61 -17.27 -2.91 -15.88
N ARG A 62 -17.96 -3.52 -14.91
CA ARG A 62 -19.20 -4.29 -15.16
C ARG A 62 -20.29 -3.41 -15.76
N THR A 63 -20.46 -2.21 -15.23
CA THR A 63 -21.42 -1.22 -15.75
C THR A 63 -21.06 -0.82 -17.19
N ALA A 64 -19.78 -0.52 -17.47
CA ALA A 64 -19.33 -0.18 -18.81
C ALA A 64 -19.62 -1.31 -19.82
N VAL A 65 -19.36 -2.57 -19.44
CA VAL A 65 -19.69 -3.74 -20.28
C VAL A 65 -21.19 -3.86 -20.50
N ALA A 66 -22.00 -3.73 -19.44
CA ALA A 66 -23.46 -3.80 -19.54
C ALA A 66 -24.05 -2.72 -20.45
N GLU A 67 -23.44 -1.54 -20.47
CA GLU A 67 -23.83 -0.41 -21.34
C GLU A 67 -23.17 -0.46 -22.73
N GLY A 68 -22.39 -1.51 -23.04
CA GLY A 68 -21.70 -1.65 -24.32
C GLY A 68 -20.55 -0.65 -24.54
N ARG A 69 -20.05 0.00 -23.47
CA ARG A 69 -18.89 0.90 -23.49
C ARG A 69 -17.58 0.11 -23.48
N THR A 70 -17.45 -0.83 -24.40
CA THR A 70 -16.28 -1.70 -24.58
C THR A 70 -15.56 -1.36 -25.88
N ILE A 71 -14.24 -1.50 -25.87
CA ILE A 71 -13.41 -1.30 -27.05
C ILE A 71 -12.87 -2.67 -27.48
N PRO A 72 -12.85 -3.00 -28.79
CA PRO A 72 -12.21 -4.21 -29.28
C PRO A 72 -10.72 -4.30 -28.90
N ALA A 73 -10.22 -5.50 -28.68
CA ALA A 73 -8.85 -5.71 -28.21
C ALA A 73 -7.81 -5.21 -29.23
N GLU A 74 -8.10 -5.37 -30.52
CA GLU A 74 -7.28 -4.91 -31.63
C GLU A 74 -7.07 -3.39 -31.63
N ASP A 75 -8.12 -2.62 -31.31
CA ASP A 75 -8.06 -1.16 -31.27
C ASP A 75 -7.24 -0.68 -30.06
N VAL A 76 -7.40 -1.35 -28.91
CA VAL A 76 -6.59 -1.08 -27.71
C VAL A 76 -5.12 -1.35 -27.96
N GLU A 77 -4.77 -2.47 -28.61
CA GLU A 77 -3.37 -2.79 -28.89
C GLU A 77 -2.75 -1.85 -29.91
N ALA A 78 -3.50 -1.42 -30.92
CA ALA A 78 -3.03 -0.43 -31.89
C ALA A 78 -2.66 0.89 -31.20
N GLU A 79 -3.52 1.39 -30.31
CA GLU A 79 -3.24 2.61 -29.53
C GLU A 79 -2.04 2.41 -28.58
N ALA A 80 -1.97 1.26 -27.90
CA ALA A 80 -0.89 0.96 -26.97
C ALA A 80 0.48 0.87 -27.67
N VAL A 81 0.55 0.37 -28.92
CA VAL A 81 1.76 0.38 -29.73
C VAL A 81 2.25 1.81 -29.97
N GLU A 82 1.37 2.72 -30.38
CA GLU A 82 1.72 4.12 -30.62
C GLU A 82 2.11 4.85 -29.32
N TRP A 83 1.41 4.59 -28.22
CA TRP A 83 1.77 5.11 -26.91
C TRP A 83 3.17 4.66 -26.47
N ARG A 84 3.49 3.37 -26.60
CA ARG A 84 4.83 2.84 -26.27
C ARG A 84 5.93 3.50 -27.10
N LYS A 85 5.71 3.70 -28.40
CA LYS A 85 6.67 4.43 -29.27
C LYS A 85 6.92 5.85 -28.77
N SER A 86 5.87 6.57 -28.38
CA SER A 86 5.95 7.93 -27.82
C SER A 86 6.63 7.99 -26.44
N VAL A 87 6.41 6.98 -25.59
CA VAL A 87 7.13 6.87 -24.31
C VAL A 87 8.62 6.63 -24.55
N LEU A 88 8.97 5.70 -25.44
CA LEU A 88 10.35 5.37 -25.76
C LEU A 88 11.11 6.56 -26.36
N SER A 89 10.51 7.30 -27.30
CA SER A 89 11.15 8.47 -27.91
C SER A 89 11.45 9.56 -26.88
N ARG A 90 10.54 9.79 -25.92
CA ARG A 90 10.76 10.76 -24.83
C ARG A 90 11.91 10.35 -23.91
N VAL A 91 11.99 9.08 -23.52
CA VAL A 91 13.08 8.57 -22.68
C VAL A 91 14.42 8.68 -23.40
N SER A 92 14.48 8.35 -24.69
CA SER A 92 15.70 8.49 -25.50
C SER A 92 16.13 9.95 -25.69
N ASN A 93 15.18 10.89 -25.77
CA ASN A 93 15.46 12.32 -25.96
C ASN A 93 15.77 13.06 -24.65
N SER A 94 15.52 12.46 -23.48
CA SER A 94 15.89 13.02 -22.17
C SER A 94 17.26 12.54 -21.65
N GLY A 95 17.93 11.66 -22.39
CA GLY A 95 19.25 11.10 -22.05
C GLY A 95 20.41 11.59 -22.93
N ALA A 96 20.19 12.61 -23.77
CA ALA A 96 21.20 13.28 -24.61
C ALA A 96 21.29 14.77 -24.22
#